data_AF-A0A7W1I7N5-F1
#
_entry.id   AF-A0A7W1I7N5-F1
#
_cell.length_a   1.000
_cell.length_b   1.000
_cell.length_c   1.000
_cell.angle_alpha   90.00
_cell.angle_beta   90.00
_cell.angle_gamma   90.00
#
_symmetry.space_group_name_H-M   'P 1'
#
loop_
_entity.id
_entity.type
_entity.pdbx_description
1 polymer ?
#
loop_
_entity_poly.entity_id
_entity_poly.type
_entity_poly.pdbx_seq_one_letter_code
_entity_poly.pdbx_strand_id
1 'polypeptide(L)'
;MGSLTPRVPALGISSDYYIGDPPYTAAPDPQALAAAFHTHAAAGIDTAEITIRGGTHFEYMFIPDPAFTATMRGIDVAAWYTLAWFDKELKALPSADRRLLANRWRHDARGAQVDIAGDGNLYSAYYRSQIAIHANGRLVRCDDLRAGCVLLR
;
A
#
# COMPACT_ATOMS: atom_id res chain seq x y z
N MET A 1 -8.83 21.50 -19.37
CA MET A 1 -9.66 21.07 -18.21
C MET A 1 -8.97 21.59 -16.96
N GLY A 2 -9.68 22.25 -16.05
CA GLY A 2 -9.10 22.77 -14.82
C GLY A 2 -8.59 21.62 -13.93
N SER A 3 -7.36 21.74 -13.44
CA SER A 3 -6.77 20.76 -12.50
C SER A 3 -7.59 20.74 -11.20
N LEU A 4 -8.23 19.60 -10.91
CA LEU A 4 -8.87 19.40 -9.60
C LEU A 4 -7.77 19.29 -8.55
N THR A 5 -7.78 20.20 -7.57
CA THR A 5 -6.87 20.14 -6.43
C THR A 5 -7.52 19.31 -5.33
N PRO A 6 -6.90 18.22 -4.86
CA PRO A 6 -7.40 17.48 -3.71
C PRO A 6 -7.56 18.39 -2.49
N ARG A 7 -8.51 18.08 -1.61
CA ARG A 7 -8.73 18.83 -0.36
C ARG A 7 -8.84 17.94 0.87
N VAL A 8 -8.86 16.62 0.68
CA VAL A 8 -9.01 15.63 1.74
C VAL A 8 -7.94 14.56 1.58
N PRO A 9 -7.46 13.98 2.70
CA PRO A 9 -6.53 12.86 2.68
C PRO A 9 -7.05 11.67 1.87
N ALA A 10 -6.14 10.93 1.24
CA ALA A 10 -6.49 9.77 0.41
C ALA A 10 -5.58 8.56 0.63
N LEU A 11 -6.19 7.42 0.91
CA LEU A 11 -5.54 6.11 0.93
C LEU A 11 -5.97 5.31 -0.30
N GLY A 12 -5.00 4.97 -1.14
CA GLY A 12 -5.13 3.96 -2.17
C GLY A 12 -4.54 2.62 -1.69
N ILE A 13 -5.26 1.54 -1.98
CA ILE A 13 -4.76 0.18 -1.80
C ILE A 13 -5.03 -0.56 -3.10
N SER A 14 -3.96 -1.05 -3.71
CA SER A 14 -3.97 -1.72 -5.00
C SER A 14 -3.32 -3.10 -4.90
N SER A 15 -3.33 -3.81 -6.02
CA SER A 15 -2.80 -5.15 -6.19
C SER A 15 -1.95 -5.21 -7.46
N ASP A 16 -1.09 -6.23 -7.56
CA ASP A 16 -0.27 -6.45 -8.76
C ASP A 16 -1.10 -6.70 -10.01
N TYR A 17 -2.22 -7.40 -9.89
CA TYR A 17 -3.01 -7.86 -11.02
C TYR A 17 -4.46 -7.36 -10.94
N TYR A 18 -5.06 -7.09 -12.11
CA TYR A 18 -6.51 -6.93 -12.21
C TYR A 18 -7.19 -8.31 -12.34
N ILE A 19 -8.44 -8.34 -12.78
CA ILE A 19 -9.22 -9.57 -12.98
C ILE A 19 -8.70 -10.32 -14.21
N GLY A 20 -8.13 -11.50 -13.99
CA GLY A 20 -7.73 -12.42 -15.07
C GLY A 20 -6.46 -12.02 -15.83
N ASP A 21 -5.70 -11.04 -15.34
CA ASP A 21 -4.45 -10.64 -15.96
C ASP A 21 -3.43 -11.79 -15.92
N PRO A 22 -2.73 -12.07 -17.04
CA PRO A 22 -1.63 -13.02 -17.02
C PRO A 22 -0.44 -12.46 -16.23
N PRO A 23 0.46 -13.32 -15.74
CA PRO A 23 1.71 -12.87 -15.14
C PRO A 23 2.50 -11.95 -16.09
N TYR A 24 3.11 -10.91 -15.52
CA TYR A 24 3.96 -10.00 -16.27
C TYR A 24 5.16 -10.73 -16.89
N THR A 25 5.38 -10.52 -18.20
CA THR A 25 6.55 -11.02 -18.92
C THR A 25 7.70 -10.02 -18.98
N ALA A 26 7.45 -8.78 -18.55
CA ALA A 26 8.42 -7.71 -18.36
C ALA A 26 7.96 -6.81 -17.21
N ALA A 27 8.90 -6.11 -16.56
CA ALA A 27 8.55 -5.18 -15.48
C ALA A 27 7.68 -4.02 -16.01
N PRO A 28 6.51 -3.74 -15.40
CA PRO A 28 5.72 -2.56 -15.76
C PRO A 28 6.38 -1.29 -15.23
N ASP A 29 5.81 -0.12 -15.58
CA ASP A 29 6.19 1.14 -14.94
C ASP A 29 5.87 1.06 -13.43
N PRO A 30 6.88 1.17 -12.54
CA PRO A 30 6.68 1.05 -11.10
C PRO A 30 5.80 2.15 -10.48
N GLN A 31 5.50 3.22 -11.23
CA GLN A 31 4.67 4.35 -10.82
C GLN A 31 3.27 4.35 -11.46
N ALA A 32 2.90 3.33 -12.24
CA ALA A 32 1.63 3.31 -12.96
C ALA A 32 0.38 3.45 -12.06
N LEU A 33 0.48 3.04 -10.80
CA LEU A 33 -0.60 3.12 -9.80
C LEU A 33 -0.52 4.37 -8.90
N ALA A 34 0.50 5.20 -9.04
CA ALA A 34 0.82 6.27 -8.10
C ALA A 34 0.31 7.67 -8.52
N ALA A 35 -0.44 7.79 -9.63
CA ALA A 35 -0.88 9.09 -10.14
C ALA A 35 -1.69 9.91 -9.11
N ALA A 36 -2.61 9.25 -8.40
CA ALA A 36 -3.39 9.88 -7.35
C ALA A 36 -2.50 10.27 -6.16
N PHE A 37 -1.60 9.38 -5.73
CA PHE A 37 -0.62 9.65 -4.68
C PHE A 37 0.21 10.91 -4.99
N HIS A 38 0.80 11.01 -6.18
CA HIS A 38 1.63 12.17 -6.54
C HIS A 38 0.83 13.47 -6.55
N THR A 39 -0.43 13.42 -7.01
CA THR A 39 -1.33 14.59 -7.03
C THR A 39 -1.64 15.08 -5.61
N HIS A 40 -1.94 14.18 -4.67
CA HIS A 40 -2.23 14.54 -3.27
C HIS A 40 -0.96 14.99 -2.53
N ALA A 41 0.15 14.28 -2.73
CA ALA A 41 1.43 14.63 -2.11
C ALA A 41 1.93 16.01 -2.58
N ALA A 42 1.77 16.35 -3.86
CA ALA A 42 2.13 17.67 -4.40
C ALA A 42 1.23 18.79 -3.84
N ALA A 43 0.00 18.47 -3.44
CA ALA A 43 -0.90 19.40 -2.75
C ALA A 43 -0.60 19.52 -1.25
N GLY A 44 0.39 18.80 -0.72
CA GLY A 44 0.70 18.79 0.71
C GLY A 44 -0.38 18.11 1.56
N ILE A 45 -1.14 17.18 0.96
CA ILE A 45 -2.22 16.45 1.62
C ILE A 45 -1.76 15.03 1.91
N ASP A 46 -2.11 14.54 3.10
CA ASP A 46 -1.77 13.19 3.54
C ASP A 46 -2.29 12.15 2.55
N THR A 47 -1.38 11.31 2.07
CA THR A 47 -1.70 10.27 1.11
C THR A 47 -0.83 9.03 1.24
N ALA A 48 -1.39 7.88 0.87
CA ALA A 48 -0.66 6.65 0.71
C ALA A 48 -1.20 5.86 -0.49
N GLU A 49 -0.32 5.12 -1.14
CA GLU A 49 -0.64 4.08 -2.12
C GLU A 49 0.04 2.80 -1.66
N ILE A 50 -0.72 1.77 -1.31
CA ILE A 50 -0.20 0.49 -0.84
C ILE A 50 -0.52 -0.59 -1.87
N THR A 51 0.50 -1.17 -2.50
CA THR A 51 0.31 -2.22 -3.50
C THR A 51 0.70 -3.59 -2.96
N ILE A 52 -0.25 -4.51 -2.97
CA ILE A 52 -0.13 -5.87 -2.42
C ILE A 52 0.52 -6.78 -3.45
N ARG A 53 1.61 -7.45 -3.05
CA ARG A 53 2.33 -8.43 -3.86
C ARG A 53 1.45 -9.62 -4.20
N GLY A 54 1.42 -9.98 -5.48
CA GLY A 54 0.66 -11.13 -5.99
C GLY A 54 -0.84 -11.01 -5.80
N GLY A 55 -1.32 -9.88 -5.27
CA GLY A 55 -2.74 -9.59 -5.10
C GLY A 55 -3.43 -9.48 -6.44
N THR A 56 -4.74 -9.69 -6.41
CA THR A 56 -5.62 -9.37 -7.54
C THR A 56 -6.66 -8.34 -7.12
N HIS A 57 -7.55 -7.98 -8.04
CA HIS A 57 -8.76 -7.21 -7.71
C HIS A 57 -9.61 -7.86 -6.60
N PHE A 58 -9.55 -9.19 -6.43
CA PHE A 58 -10.33 -9.94 -5.46
C PHE A 58 -9.81 -9.87 -4.03
N GLU A 59 -8.68 -9.21 -3.77
CA GLU A 59 -8.06 -9.11 -2.45
C GLU A 59 -8.99 -8.50 -1.38
N TYR A 60 -9.94 -7.68 -1.82
CA TYR A 60 -10.84 -6.90 -0.96
C TYR A 60 -12.20 -7.57 -0.74
N MET A 61 -12.37 -8.79 -1.24
CA MET A 61 -13.63 -9.51 -1.21
C MET A 61 -13.43 -10.94 -0.71
N PHE A 62 -14.23 -11.33 0.29
CA PHE A 62 -14.20 -12.69 0.84
C PHE A 62 -15.12 -13.59 0.02
N ILE A 63 -14.63 -14.00 -1.16
CA ILE A 63 -15.34 -14.92 -2.05
C ILE A 63 -14.68 -16.31 -1.89
N PRO A 64 -15.35 -17.28 -1.24
CA PRO A 64 -14.79 -18.61 -1.03
C PRO A 64 -14.93 -19.49 -2.29
N ASP A 65 -14.43 -19.00 -3.42
CA ASP A 65 -14.44 -19.67 -4.71
C ASP A 65 -13.06 -19.52 -5.38
N PRO A 66 -12.38 -20.62 -5.74
CA PRO A 66 -11.07 -20.58 -6.39
C PRO A 66 -10.98 -19.78 -7.69
N ALA A 67 -12.12 -19.50 -8.37
CA ALA A 67 -12.15 -18.63 -9.53
C ALA A 67 -11.83 -17.15 -9.20
N PHE A 68 -11.93 -16.77 -7.92
CA PHE A 68 -11.70 -15.42 -7.41
C PHE A 68 -10.43 -15.40 -6.56
N THR A 69 -9.29 -15.51 -7.23
CA THR A 69 -7.98 -15.69 -6.58
C THR A 69 -7.55 -14.45 -5.80
N ALA A 70 -7.28 -14.59 -4.51
CA ALA A 70 -6.69 -13.58 -3.64
C ALA A 70 -5.51 -14.18 -2.86
N THR A 71 -4.66 -13.35 -2.27
CA THR A 71 -3.55 -13.84 -1.45
C THR A 71 -4.03 -14.24 -0.05
N MET A 72 -3.22 -15.02 0.65
CA MET A 72 -3.53 -15.40 2.05
C MET A 72 -3.48 -14.20 3.02
N ARG A 73 -2.72 -13.15 2.69
CA ARG A 73 -2.34 -12.10 3.66
C ARG A 73 -2.70 -10.68 3.22
N GLY A 74 -3.07 -10.44 1.98
CA GLY A 74 -3.30 -9.08 1.49
C GLY A 74 -4.53 -8.43 2.09
N ILE A 75 -5.58 -9.18 2.43
CA ILE A 75 -6.70 -8.64 3.24
C ILE A 75 -6.23 -8.15 4.62
N ASP A 76 -5.24 -8.81 5.24
CA ASP A 76 -4.66 -8.34 6.51
C ASP A 76 -3.86 -7.03 6.32
N VAL A 77 -3.14 -6.91 5.20
CA VAL A 77 -2.44 -5.67 4.83
C VAL A 77 -3.44 -4.54 4.62
N ALA A 78 -4.50 -4.80 3.85
CA ALA A 78 -5.55 -3.83 3.59
C ALA A 78 -6.22 -3.36 4.89
N ALA A 79 -6.65 -4.30 5.74
CA ALA A 79 -7.25 -3.98 7.03
C ALA A 79 -6.30 -3.17 7.94
N TRP A 80 -5.02 -3.53 8.00
CA TRP A 80 -4.03 -2.80 8.78
C TRP A 80 -3.92 -1.33 8.36
N TYR A 81 -3.76 -1.08 7.06
CA TYR A 81 -3.61 0.27 6.55
C TYR A 81 -4.90 1.07 6.64
N THR A 82 -6.06 0.47 6.36
CA THR A 82 -7.36 1.12 6.55
C THR A 82 -7.59 1.55 8.00
N LEU A 83 -7.34 0.66 8.96
CA LEU A 83 -7.50 0.98 10.39
C LEU A 83 -6.51 2.03 10.86
N ALA A 84 -5.24 1.92 10.47
CA ALA A 84 -4.23 2.92 10.80
C ALA A 84 -4.56 4.28 10.18
N TRP A 85 -5.08 4.30 8.96
CA TRP A 85 -5.51 5.52 8.28
C TRP A 85 -6.69 6.19 8.98
N PHE A 86 -7.73 5.45 9.33
CA PHE A 86 -8.86 6.01 10.09
C PHE A 86 -8.45 6.49 11.47
N ASP A 87 -7.58 5.76 12.16
CA ASP A 87 -7.07 6.19 13.45
C ASP A 87 -6.26 7.49 13.35
N LYS A 88 -5.57 7.73 12.23
CA LYS A 88 -4.89 8.99 11.94
C LYS A 88 -5.88 10.09 11.58
N GLU A 89 -6.63 9.92 10.50
CA GLU A 89 -7.39 11.00 9.85
C GLU A 89 -8.70 11.33 10.55
N LEU A 90 -9.33 10.34 11.19
CA LEU A 90 -10.64 10.53 11.84
C LEU A 90 -10.53 10.69 13.35
N LYS A 91 -9.46 10.18 13.97
CA LYS A 91 -9.29 10.17 15.43
C LYS A 91 -8.04 10.91 15.91
N ALA A 92 -7.18 11.36 15.01
CA ALA A 92 -5.93 12.05 15.34
C ALA A 92 -5.05 11.30 16.36
N LEU A 93 -5.02 9.95 16.29
CA LEU A 93 -4.23 9.14 17.22
C LEU A 93 -2.75 9.15 16.83
N PRO A 94 -1.83 9.63 17.69
CA PRO A 94 -0.40 9.68 17.35
C PRO A 94 0.22 8.29 17.11
N SER A 95 -0.39 7.23 17.68
CA SER A 95 0.04 5.85 17.45
C SER A 95 -0.23 5.34 16.03
N ALA A 96 -1.05 6.05 15.25
CA ALA A 96 -1.37 5.71 13.86
C ALA A 96 -0.17 5.93 12.93
N ASP A 97 0.58 7.04 13.10
CA ASP A 97 1.77 7.33 12.29
C ASP A 97 2.78 6.19 12.36
N ARG A 98 3.02 5.65 13.57
CA ARG A 98 3.90 4.48 13.76
C ARG A 98 3.41 3.24 13.02
N ARG A 99 2.11 3.00 12.95
CA ARG A 99 1.55 1.84 12.23
C ARG A 99 1.63 2.00 10.72
N LEU A 100 1.38 3.21 10.22
CA LEU A 100 1.48 3.54 8.79
C LEU A 100 2.92 3.45 8.28
N LEU A 101 3.88 3.84 9.10
CA LEU A 101 5.31 3.85 8.79
C LEU A 101 6.04 2.55 9.21
N ALA A 102 5.34 1.59 9.81
CA ALA A 102 5.95 0.36 10.30
C ALA A 102 6.54 -0.49 9.17
N ASN A 103 7.57 -1.28 9.49
CA ASN A 103 8.13 -2.29 8.59
C ASN A 103 7.47 -3.68 8.70
N ARG A 104 6.31 -3.78 9.37
CA ARG A 104 5.64 -5.04 9.74
C ARG A 104 5.43 -5.98 8.56
N TRP A 105 5.18 -5.43 7.37
CA TRP A 105 4.84 -6.18 6.16
C TRP A 105 6.05 -6.49 5.26
N ARG A 106 7.26 -6.05 5.62
CA ARG A 106 8.49 -6.41 4.89
C ARG A 106 9.00 -7.82 5.21
N HIS A 107 8.59 -8.38 6.36
CA HIS A 107 9.11 -9.63 6.89
C HIS A 107 7.99 -10.47 7.55
N ASP A 108 6.84 -10.60 6.88
CA ASP A 108 5.72 -11.39 7.42
C ASP A 108 6.04 -12.89 7.38
N ALA A 109 6.17 -13.51 8.56
CA ALA A 109 6.52 -14.92 8.68
C ALA A 109 5.49 -15.86 8.04
N ARG A 110 4.19 -15.52 8.11
CA ARG A 110 3.13 -16.34 7.49
C ARG A 110 3.15 -16.21 5.97
N GLY A 111 3.37 -15.00 5.45
CA GLY A 111 3.62 -14.79 4.02
C GLY A 111 4.82 -15.60 3.53
N ALA A 112 5.95 -15.54 4.24
CA ALA A 112 7.14 -16.31 3.90
C ALA A 112 6.92 -17.83 3.86
N GLN A 113 6.03 -18.37 4.71
CA GLN A 113 5.73 -19.81 4.74
C GLN A 113 5.03 -20.33 3.48
N VAL A 114 4.31 -19.46 2.75
CA VAL A 114 3.55 -19.85 1.54
C VAL A 114 4.17 -19.30 0.25
N ASP A 115 5.18 -18.44 0.35
CA ASP A 115 5.96 -17.97 -0.78
C ASP A 115 7.02 -19.00 -1.17
N ILE A 116 7.12 -19.31 -2.47
CA ILE A 116 8.06 -20.34 -2.99
C ILE A 116 9.52 -19.97 -2.71
N ALA A 117 9.86 -18.67 -2.67
CA ALA A 117 11.20 -18.19 -2.38
C ALA A 117 11.41 -17.89 -0.88
N GLY A 118 10.40 -18.10 -0.03
CA GLY A 118 10.45 -17.74 1.39
C GLY A 118 10.45 -16.23 1.64
N ASP A 119 10.08 -15.40 0.67
CA ASP A 119 10.10 -13.94 0.82
C ASP A 119 8.81 -13.45 1.52
N GLY A 120 8.97 -13.01 2.77
CA GLY A 120 7.88 -12.47 3.59
C GLY A 120 7.50 -11.01 3.28
N ASN A 121 8.05 -10.39 2.24
CA ASN A 121 7.71 -9.03 1.87
C ASN A 121 6.42 -9.00 1.05
N LEU A 122 5.37 -8.43 1.64
CA LEU A 122 4.02 -8.38 1.07
C LEU A 122 3.76 -7.17 0.17
N TYR A 123 4.71 -6.23 0.05
CA TYR A 123 4.60 -5.15 -0.91
C TYR A 123 4.98 -5.63 -2.30
N SER A 124 4.24 -5.16 -3.31
CA SER A 124 4.50 -5.42 -4.73
C SER A 124 5.99 -5.31 -5.08
N ALA A 125 6.47 -6.26 -5.87
CA ALA A 125 7.80 -6.18 -6.49
C ALA A 125 7.82 -5.28 -7.74
N TYR A 126 6.65 -4.97 -8.29
CA TYR A 126 6.49 -4.22 -9.53
C TYR A 126 6.17 -2.75 -9.28
N TYR A 127 5.19 -2.47 -8.42
CA TYR A 127 4.67 -1.14 -8.14
C TYR A 127 5.11 -0.65 -6.76
N ARG A 128 5.41 0.65 -6.65
CA ARG A 128 5.89 1.21 -5.38
C ARG A 128 4.73 1.45 -4.42
N SER A 129 4.83 0.85 -3.24
CA SER A 129 4.04 1.27 -2.09
C SER A 129 4.66 2.52 -1.47
N GLN A 130 3.90 3.61 -1.40
CA GLN A 130 4.37 4.96 -1.08
C GLN A 130 3.49 5.60 -0.02
N ILE A 131 4.09 6.45 0.81
CA ILE A 131 3.34 7.21 1.83
C ILE A 131 3.95 8.60 2.03
N ALA A 132 3.09 9.61 2.14
CA ALA A 132 3.42 10.99 2.45
C ALA A 132 2.40 11.50 3.46
N ILE A 133 2.80 11.64 4.72
CA ILE A 133 1.89 12.02 5.82
C ILE A 133 2.53 13.05 6.74
N HIS A 134 1.70 13.87 7.39
CA HIS A 134 2.16 14.72 8.49
C HIS A 134 2.23 13.92 9.78
N ALA A 135 3.45 13.63 10.26
CA ALA A 135 3.69 13.00 11.54
C ALA A 135 4.34 14.02 12.50
N ASN A 136 3.73 14.23 13.68
CA ASN A 136 4.14 15.26 14.64
C ASN A 136 4.31 16.66 14.00
N GLY A 137 3.41 17.02 13.09
CA GLY A 137 3.42 18.32 12.38
C GLY A 137 4.48 18.45 11.27
N ARG A 138 5.24 17.39 10.98
CA ARG A 138 6.23 17.37 9.90
C ARG A 138 5.81 16.40 8.81
N LEU A 139 5.94 16.82 7.55
CA LEU A 139 5.78 15.91 6.42
C LEU A 139 6.88 14.84 6.45
N VAL A 140 6.46 13.58 6.52
CA VAL A 140 7.28 12.38 6.37
C VAL A 140 6.90 11.72 5.06
N ARG A 141 7.90 11.45 4.22
CA ARG A 141 7.71 10.82 2.91
C ARG A 141 8.56 9.56 2.79
N CYS A 142 7.95 8.52 2.23
CA CYS A 142 8.59 7.27 1.91
C CYS A 142 8.13 6.82 0.53
N ASP A 143 9.04 6.89 -0.44
CA ASP A 143 8.78 6.57 -1.84
C ASP A 143 8.86 5.07 -2.15
N ASP A 144 9.28 4.26 -1.18
CA ASP A 144 9.25 2.82 -1.30
C ASP A 144 9.24 2.11 0.07
N LEU A 145 8.06 1.67 0.49
CA LEU A 145 7.90 0.87 1.70
C LEU A 145 8.55 -0.52 1.60
N ARG A 146 8.72 -1.06 0.38
CA ARG A 146 9.36 -2.36 0.14
C ARG A 146 10.85 -2.32 0.48
N ALA A 147 11.58 -1.34 -0.05
CA ALA A 147 12.99 -1.10 0.27
C ALA A 147 13.20 -0.42 1.64
N GLY A 148 12.17 0.28 2.11
CA GLY A 148 12.13 0.93 3.40
C GLY A 148 12.39 2.44 3.37
N CYS A 149 11.92 3.11 4.41
CA CYS A 149 11.97 4.56 4.50
C CYS A 149 13.27 5.03 5.15
N VAL A 150 14.05 5.84 4.42
CA VAL A 150 15.33 6.38 4.91
C VAL A 150 15.15 7.27 6.16
N LEU A 151 13.95 7.85 6.34
CA LEU A 151 13.61 8.75 7.45
C LEU A 151 13.20 8.05 8.77
N LEU A 152 13.19 6.72 8.83
CA LEU A 152 12.82 5.94 10.03
C LEU A 152 14.03 5.33 10.77
N ARG A 153 15.21 5.93 10.60
CA ARG A 153 16.40 5.61 11.40
C ARG A 153 16.57 6.60 12.53
#